data_AF-A0A4Z0EI29-F1
#
_entry.id   AF-A0A4Z0EI29-F1
#
_cell.length_a   1.000
_cell.length_b   1.000
_cell.length_c   1.000
_cell.angle_alpha   90.00
_cell.angle_beta   90.00
_cell.angle_gamma   90.00
#
_symmetry.space_group_name_H-M   'P 1'
#
loop_
_entity.id
_entity.type
_entity.pdbx_description
1 polymer ?
#
loop_
_entity_poly.entity_id
_entity_poly.type
_entity_poly.pdbx_seq_one_letter_code
_entity_poly.pdbx_strand_id
1 'polypeptide(L)'
;MKDSHPPAKRRRYDAAFRAEALRLASESRSTQSAARALNINAKLLYRWQKEALTPVAAARGAELDPATAAELRQLRAANRRQAQELEILKKAIVSCLL
;
A
#
# COMPACT_ATOMS: atom_id res chain seq x y z
N MET A 1 2.63 -42.02 -21.18
CA MET A 1 3.85 -41.42 -20.59
C MET A 1 3.49 -40.03 -20.11
N LYS A 2 3.76 -39.68 -18.85
CA LYS A 2 3.54 -38.32 -18.32
C LYS A 2 4.85 -37.57 -18.44
N ASP A 3 4.92 -36.62 -19.34
CA ASP A 3 6.09 -35.74 -19.48
C ASP A 3 6.15 -34.79 -18.29
N SER A 4 7.01 -35.11 -17.33
CA SER A 4 7.28 -34.28 -16.17
C SER A 4 8.15 -33.09 -16.60
N HIS A 5 7.55 -31.92 -16.79
CA HIS A 5 8.30 -30.68 -17.00
C HIS A 5 9.13 -30.35 -15.74
N PRO A 6 10.43 -30.01 -15.86
CA PRO A 6 11.24 -29.62 -14.72
C PRO A 6 10.66 -28.36 -14.06
N PRO A 7 10.71 -28.23 -12.72
CA PRO A 7 10.11 -27.10 -12.03
C PRO A 7 10.78 -25.80 -12.49
N ALA A 8 10.02 -24.96 -13.20
CA ALA A 8 10.50 -23.67 -13.64
C ALA A 8 11.05 -22.86 -12.45
N LYS A 9 12.28 -22.31 -12.60
CA LYS A 9 12.90 -21.46 -11.57
C LYS A 9 11.95 -20.32 -11.21
N ARG A 10 11.55 -20.25 -9.94
CA ARG A 10 10.67 -19.20 -9.43
C ARG A 10 11.39 -17.85 -9.55
N ARG A 11 10.82 -16.92 -10.33
CA ARG A 11 11.30 -15.53 -10.39
C ARG A 11 11.39 -14.94 -8.98
N ARG A 12 12.52 -14.29 -8.70
CA ARG A 12 12.76 -13.53 -7.47
C ARG A 12 12.61 -12.06 -7.81
N TYR A 13 11.97 -11.33 -6.90
CA TYR A 13 11.80 -9.89 -7.00
C TYR A 13 12.50 -9.27 -5.80
N ASP A 14 13.19 -8.17 -6.01
CA ASP A 14 13.83 -7.42 -4.94
C ASP A 14 12.79 -6.61 -4.13
N ALA A 15 13.27 -5.98 -3.06
CA ALA A 15 12.43 -5.19 -2.17
C ALA A 15 11.88 -3.94 -2.87
N ALA A 16 12.66 -3.31 -3.75
CA ALA A 16 12.27 -2.10 -4.48
C ALA A 16 11.10 -2.39 -5.43
N PHE A 17 11.20 -3.46 -6.21
CA PHE A 17 10.12 -3.91 -7.10
C PHE A 17 8.86 -4.27 -6.30
N ARG A 18 9.02 -4.96 -5.16
CA ARG A 18 7.89 -5.28 -4.29
C ARG A 18 7.19 -4.02 -3.77
N ALA A 19 7.95 -3.00 -3.37
CA ALA A 19 7.39 -1.73 -2.89
C ALA A 19 6.61 -1.01 -3.99
N GLU A 20 7.20 -0.91 -5.19
CA GLU A 20 6.54 -0.31 -6.34
C GLU A 20 5.29 -1.07 -6.77
N ALA A 21 5.34 -2.41 -6.74
CA ALA A 21 4.18 -3.24 -7.04
C ALA A 21 3.02 -3.01 -6.07
N LEU A 22 3.32 -2.81 -4.78
CA LEU A 22 2.31 -2.48 -3.77
C LEU A 22 1.75 -1.07 -3.95
N ARG A 23 2.60 -0.09 -4.29
CA ARG A 23 2.18 1.28 -4.61
C ARG A 23 1.22 1.28 -5.80
N LEU A 24 1.61 0.66 -6.92
CA LEU A 24 0.77 0.56 -8.11
C LEU A 24 -0.56 -0.16 -7.81
N ALA A 25 -0.54 -1.20 -6.96
CA ALA A 25 -1.76 -1.89 -6.56
C ALA A 25 -2.73 -0.99 -5.78
N SER A 26 -2.24 -0.03 -5.00
CA SER A 26 -3.07 0.93 -4.26
C SER A 26 -3.68 2.03 -5.15
N GLU A 27 -3.02 2.36 -6.25
CA GLU A 27 -3.47 3.38 -7.21
C GLU A 27 -4.32 2.80 -8.35
N SER A 28 -4.23 1.48 -8.55
CA SER A 28 -4.97 0.77 -9.60
C SER A 28 -6.42 0.52 -9.22
N ARG A 29 -7.27 0.42 -10.25
CA ARG A 29 -8.68 0.02 -10.08
C ARG A 29 -8.87 -1.34 -9.41
N SER A 30 -7.89 -2.25 -9.55
CA SER A 30 -7.88 -3.55 -8.87
C SER A 30 -6.46 -4.14 -8.82
N THR A 31 -6.22 -5.03 -7.85
CA THR A 31 -4.97 -5.81 -7.75
C THR A 31 -4.70 -6.61 -9.02
N GLN A 32 -5.75 -7.09 -9.70
CA GLN A 32 -5.59 -7.83 -10.96
C GLN A 32 -5.16 -6.92 -12.11
N SER A 33 -5.64 -5.68 -12.16
CA SER A 33 -5.17 -4.67 -13.12
C SER A 33 -3.69 -4.35 -12.90
N ALA A 34 -3.28 -4.12 -11.65
CA ALA A 34 -1.88 -3.86 -11.31
C ALA A 34 -0.97 -5.06 -11.66
N ALA A 35 -1.40 -6.28 -11.37
CA ALA A 35 -0.65 -7.48 -11.68
C ALA A 35 -0.46 -7.67 -13.20
N ARG A 36 -1.48 -7.35 -14.01
CA ARG A 36 -1.39 -7.35 -15.47
C ARG A 36 -0.39 -6.30 -15.98
N ALA A 37 -0.45 -5.08 -15.44
CA ALA A 37 0.47 -4.01 -15.80
C ALA A 37 1.94 -4.35 -15.50
N LEU A 38 2.19 -5.06 -14.40
CA LEU A 38 3.53 -5.50 -13.98
C LEU A 38 3.95 -6.85 -14.55
N ASN A 39 3.07 -7.51 -15.32
CA ASN A 39 3.27 -8.86 -15.82
C ASN A 39 3.67 -9.88 -14.72
N ILE A 40 3.02 -9.80 -13.56
CA ILE A 40 3.20 -10.72 -12.44
C ILE A 40 1.92 -11.48 -12.13
N ASN A 41 2.05 -12.59 -11.40
CA ASN A 41 0.90 -13.34 -10.94
C ASN A 41 0.12 -12.52 -9.88
N ALA A 42 -1.18 -12.29 -10.09
CA ALA A 42 -2.02 -11.55 -9.15
C ALA A 42 -2.03 -12.17 -7.74
N LYS A 43 -1.96 -13.50 -7.62
CA LYS A 43 -1.90 -14.20 -6.33
C LYS A 43 -0.64 -13.84 -5.53
N LEU A 44 0.48 -13.58 -6.21
CA LEU A 44 1.71 -13.11 -5.58
C LEU A 44 1.51 -11.71 -5.00
N LEU A 45 0.88 -10.82 -5.77
CA LEU A 45 0.61 -9.45 -5.34
C LEU A 45 -0.36 -9.40 -4.17
N TYR A 46 -1.43 -10.21 -4.19
CA TYR A 46 -2.33 -10.37 -3.04
C TYR A 46 -1.60 -10.86 -1.78
N ARG A 47 -0.66 -11.80 -1.92
CA ARG A 47 0.14 -12.29 -0.80
C ARG A 47 1.00 -11.17 -0.22
N TRP A 48 1.67 -10.39 -1.06
CA TRP A 48 2.46 -9.24 -0.61
C TRP A 48 1.60 -8.16 0.07
N GLN A 49 0.39 -7.90 -0.41
CA GLN A 49 -0.56 -6.99 0.25
C GLN A 49 -0.94 -7.51 1.64
N LYS A 50 -1.26 -8.80 1.76
CA LYS A 50 -1.56 -9.42 3.06
C LYS A 50 -0.37 -9.36 4.02
N GLU A 51 0.82 -9.68 3.54
CA GLU A 51 2.07 -9.58 4.30
C GLU A 51 2.37 -8.14 4.73
N ALA A 52 2.03 -7.12 3.93
CA ALA A 52 2.18 -5.71 4.31
C ALA A 52 1.15 -5.26 5.36
N LEU A 53 -0.06 -5.82 5.32
CA LEU A 53 -1.12 -5.55 6.30
C LEU A 53 -0.90 -6.28 7.63
N THR A 54 -0.21 -7.41 7.64
CA THR A 54 0.04 -8.24 8.83
C THR A 54 0.83 -7.50 9.93
N PRO A 55 1.98 -6.85 9.68
CA PRO A 55 2.67 -6.07 10.70
C PRO A 55 1.85 -4.84 11.13
N VAL A 56 1.06 -4.25 10.25
CA VAL A 56 0.16 -3.13 10.60
C VAL A 56 -0.96 -3.61 11.53
N ALA A 57 -1.54 -4.78 11.28
CA ALA A 57 -2.56 -5.38 12.14
C ALA A 57 -1.97 -5.80 13.50
N ALA A 58 -0.78 -6.38 13.50
CA ALA A 58 -0.05 -6.71 14.72
C ALA A 58 0.28 -5.46 15.55
N ALA A 59 0.76 -4.38 14.91
CA ALA A 59 1.03 -3.11 15.57
C ALA A 59 -0.25 -2.40 16.08
N ARG A 60 -1.40 -2.61 15.43
CA ARG A 60 -2.71 -2.11 15.93
C ARG A 60 -3.26 -2.91 17.10
N GLY A 61 -2.94 -4.21 17.17
CA GLY A 61 -3.38 -5.10 18.26
C GLY A 61 -2.42 -5.14 19.45
N ALA A 62 -1.19 -4.67 19.29
CA ALA A 62 -0.24 -4.49 20.39
C ALA A 62 -0.67 -3.32 21.28
N GLU A 63 -0.61 -3.52 22.59
CA GLU A 63 -0.74 -2.43 23.55
C GLU A 63 0.43 -1.48 23.34
N LEU A 64 0.15 -0.32 22.75
CA LEU A 64 1.15 0.71 22.51
C LEU A 64 1.54 1.34 23.84
N ASP A 65 2.83 1.57 24.05
CA ASP A 65 3.29 2.36 25.18
C ASP A 65 2.55 3.72 25.19
N PRO A 66 2.18 4.26 26.37
CA PRO A 66 1.43 5.51 26.48
C PRO A 66 2.06 6.70 25.75
N ALA A 67 3.40 6.78 25.70
CA ALA A 67 4.13 7.85 25.00
C ALA A 67 3.97 7.72 23.48
N THR A 68 4.21 6.53 22.92
CA THR A 68 3.99 6.22 21.50
C THR A 68 2.53 6.45 21.10
N ALA A 69 1.58 6.09 21.96
CA ALA A 69 0.16 6.32 21.71
C ALA A 69 -0.21 7.82 21.69
N ALA A 70 0.42 8.64 22.56
CA ALA A 70 0.24 10.08 22.59
C ALA A 70 0.82 10.75 21.34
N GLU A 71 2.03 10.37 20.95
CA GLU A 71 2.68 10.86 19.72
C GLU A 71 1.85 10.50 18.48
N LEU A 72 1.36 9.26 18.40
CA LEU A 72 0.49 8.82 17.31
C LEU A 72 -0.81 9.63 17.24
N ARG A 73 -1.40 9.99 18.39
CA ARG A 73 -2.59 10.87 18.45
C ARG A 73 -2.27 12.27 17.93
N GLN A 74 -1.12 12.83 18.31
CA GLN A 74 -0.67 14.15 17.83
C GLN A 74 -0.42 14.15 16.33
N LEU A 75 0.32 13.15 15.81
CA LEU A 75 0.59 13.02 14.38
C LEU A 75 -0.70 12.88 13.56
N ARG A 76 -1.66 12.07 14.03
CA ARG A 76 -2.97 11.95 13.38
C ARG A 76 -3.76 13.25 13.40
N ALA A 77 -3.66 14.04 14.48
CA ALA A 77 -4.30 15.35 14.55
C ALA A 77 -3.66 16.34 13.58
N ALA A 78 -2.33 16.37 13.50
CA ALA A 78 -1.60 17.21 12.55
C ALA A 78 -1.93 16.86 11.10
N ASN A 79 -1.94 15.56 10.76
CA ASN A 79 -2.25 15.09 9.42
C ASN A 79 -3.68 15.48 8.98
N ARG A 80 -4.67 15.41 9.91
CA ARG A 80 -6.03 15.89 9.63
C ARG A 80 -6.08 17.39 9.34
N ARG A 81 -5.34 18.20 10.10
CA ARG A 81 -5.26 19.66 9.86
C ARG A 81 -4.65 19.96 8.49
N GLN A 82 -3.54 19.32 8.16
CA GLN A 82 -2.89 19.46 6.85
C GLN A 82 -3.84 19.05 5.71
N ALA A 83 -4.58 17.95 5.86
CA ALA A 83 -5.55 17.55 4.86
C ALA A 83 -6.68 18.58 4.67
N GLN A 84 -7.15 19.21 5.75
CA GLN A 84 -8.14 20.29 5.70
C GLN A 84 -7.59 21.53 5.00
N GLU A 85 -6.37 21.94 5.32
CA GLU A 85 -5.69 23.06 4.67
C GLU A 85 -5.56 22.81 3.15
N LEU A 86 -5.12 21.62 2.75
CA LEU A 86 -5.06 21.25 1.34
C LEU A 86 -6.42 21.29 0.65
N GLU A 87 -7.49 20.83 1.31
CA GLU A 87 -8.84 20.90 0.76
C GLU A 87 -9.34 22.34 0.61
N ILE A 88 -9.04 23.21 1.58
CA ILE A 88 -9.35 24.64 1.49
C ILE A 88 -8.60 25.27 0.31
N LEU A 89 -7.29 25.02 0.20
CA LEU A 89 -6.46 25.55 -0.88
C LEU A 89 -6.95 25.07 -2.25
N LYS A 90 -7.26 23.78 -2.39
CA LYS A 90 -7.83 23.23 -3.63
C LYS A 90 -9.15 23.91 -3.99
N LYS A 91 -10.06 24.09 -3.02
CA LYS A 91 -11.34 24.77 -3.26
C LYS A 91 -11.15 26.22 -3.67
N ALA A 92 -10.22 26.94 -3.05
CA ALA A 92 -9.89 28.32 -3.41
C ALA A 92 -9.36 28.42 -4.84
N ILE A 93 -8.44 27.53 -5.24
CA ILE A 93 -7.91 27.45 -6.61
C ILE A 93 -9.05 27.20 -7.61
N VAL A 94 -9.92 26.22 -7.35
CA VAL A 94 -11.07 25.93 -8.23
C VAL A 94 -12.02 27.12 -8.32
N SER A 95 -12.29 27.80 -7.19
CA SER A 95 -13.17 28.97 -7.16
C SER A 95 -12.59 30.20 -7.86
N CYS A 96 -11.26 30.36 -7.92
CA CYS A 96 -10.61 31.47 -8.63
C CYS A 96 -10.41 31.21 -10.13
N LEU A 97 -10.58 29.96 -10.58
CA LEU A 97 -10.45 29.56 -11.98
C LEU A 97 -11.81 29.48 -12.71
N LEU A 98 -12.90 29.80 -12.03
CA LEU A 98 -14.26 29.97 -12.55
C LEU A 98 -14.60 31.45 -12.66
#